data_AF-A0A6N8R736-F1
#
_entry.id   AF-A0A6N8R736-F1
#
_cell.length_a   1.000
_cell.length_b   1.000
_cell.length_c   1.000
_cell.angle_alpha   90.00
_cell.angle_beta   90.00
_cell.angle_gamma   90.00
#
_symmetry.space_group_name_H-M   'P 1'
#
loop_
_entity.id
_entity.type
_entity.pdbx_description
1 polymer ?
#
loop_
_entity_poly.entity_id
_entity_poly.type
_entity_poly.pdbx_seq_one_letter_code
_entity_poly.pdbx_strand_id
1 'polypeptide(L)' 'MTNRISRLKTALFANTREISLERALLYTASHRQTEGEPVILRRAKATAYILEHVEISIRDEELIAGNRTVKPRA' A
#
# COMPACT_ATOMS: atom_id res chain seq x y z
N MET A 1 -0.34 10.63 27.03
CA MET A 1 -0.62 10.42 25.59
C MET A 1 -1.39 11.63 25.10
N THR A 2 -1.00 12.28 23.99
CA THR A 2 -1.76 13.46 23.51
C THR A 2 -3.12 13.04 22.94
N ASN A 3 -4.07 13.97 22.86
CA ASN A 3 -5.39 13.72 22.26
C ASN A 3 -5.26 13.21 20.81
N ARG A 4 -4.33 13.78 20.04
CA ARG A 4 -3.96 13.34 18.69
C ARG A 4 -3.56 11.86 18.62
N ILE A 5 -2.60 11.46 19.45
CA ILE A 5 -2.10 10.07 19.47
C ILE A 5 -3.20 9.10 19.91
N SER A 6 -4.08 9.52 20.83
CA SER A 6 -5.21 8.70 21.27
C SER A 6 -6.22 8.47 20.15
N ARG A 7 -6.57 9.50 19.37
CA ARG A 7 -7.43 9.37 18.19
C ARG A 7 -6.82 8.47 17.13
N LEU A 8 -5.53 8.64 16.82
CA LEU A 8 -4.81 7.77 15.87
C LEU A 8 -4.85 6.29 16.30
N LYS A 9 -4.60 6.01 17.59
CA LYS A 9 -4.67 4.64 18.11
C LYS A 9 -6.07 4.07 18.00
N THR A 10 -7.10 4.82 18.36
CA THR A 10 -8.49 4.37 18.22
C THR A 10 -8.83 4.06 16.76
N ALA A 11 -8.48 4.94 15.83
CA ALA A 11 -8.71 4.73 14.40
C ALA A 11 -7.99 3.48 13.85
N LEU A 12 -6.77 3.21 14.29
CA LEU A 12 -5.97 2.04 13.89
C LEU A 12 -6.63 0.69 14.25
N PHE A 13 -7.45 0.67 15.30
CA PHE A 13 -8.14 -0.54 15.78
C PHE A 13 -9.66 -0.52 15.54
N ALA A 14 -10.20 0.52 14.90
CA ALA A 14 -11.63 0.67 14.67
C ALA A 14 -12.22 -0.40 13.73
N ASN A 15 -11.38 -0.98 12.86
CA ASN A 15 -11.80 -1.97 11.86
C ASN A 15 -11.12 -3.33 12.06
N THR A 16 -11.80 -4.38 11.62
CA THR A 16 -11.23 -5.73 11.51
C THR A 16 -10.16 -5.78 10.42
N ARG A 17 -9.20 -6.71 10.57
CA ARG A 17 -8.17 -6.93 9.54
C ARG A 17 -8.80 -7.48 8.26
N GLU A 18 -8.28 -7.03 7.14
CA GLU A 18 -8.65 -7.49 5.80
C GLU A 18 -7.40 -7.73 4.96
N ILE A 19 -7.54 -8.32 3.78
CA ILE A 19 -6.45 -8.51 2.82
C ILE A 19 -6.69 -7.58 1.65
N SER A 20 -5.72 -6.71 1.35
CA SER A 20 -5.73 -5.95 0.10
C SER A 20 -5.23 -6.79 -1.08
N LEU A 21 -5.94 -6.74 -2.21
CA LEU A 21 -5.53 -7.36 -3.47
C LEU A 21 -4.81 -6.39 -4.42
N GLU A 22 -4.83 -5.09 -4.14
CA GLU A 22 -4.36 -4.03 -5.04
C GLU A 22 -2.94 -4.29 -5.57
N ARG A 23 -1.97 -4.49 -4.67
CA ARG A 23 -0.58 -4.74 -5.07
C ARG A 23 -0.42 -6.03 -5.86
N ALA A 24 -1.21 -7.07 -5.56
CA ALA A 24 -1.16 -8.33 -6.31
C ALA A 24 -1.67 -8.14 -7.75
N LEU A 25 -2.73 -7.35 -7.92
CA LEU A 25 -3.26 -6.97 -9.23
C LEU A 25 -2.25 -6.11 -10.01
N LEU A 26 -1.66 -5.10 -9.38
CA LEU A 26 -0.63 -4.24 -9.98
C LEU A 26 0.64 -5.02 -10.36
N TYR A 27 1.11 -5.90 -9.48
CA TYR A 27 2.25 -6.78 -9.74
C TYR A 27 1.99 -7.67 -10.96
N THR A 28 0.79 -8.25 -11.03
CA THR A 28 0.36 -9.11 -12.15
C THR A 28 0.27 -8.31 -13.44
N ALA A 29 -0.29 -7.10 -13.41
CA ALA A 29 -0.37 -6.23 -14.57
C ALA A 29 1.02 -5.89 -15.12
N SER A 30 1.96 -5.51 -14.26
CA SER A 30 3.36 -5.26 -14.67
C SER A 30 4.03 -6.52 -15.22
N HIS A 31 3.78 -7.69 -14.63
CA HIS A 31 4.33 -8.95 -15.13
C HIS A 31 3.83 -9.31 -16.52
N ARG A 32 2.55 -9.07 -16.82
CA ARG A 32 1.99 -9.26 -18.17
C ARG A 32 2.61 -8.30 -19.20
N GLN A 33 2.88 -7.06 -18.81
CA GLN A 33 3.50 -6.06 -19.69
C GLN A 33 4.99 -6.32 -19.98
N THR A 34 5.66 -7.10 -19.13
CA THR A 34 7.12 -7.31 -19.18
C THR A 34 7.50 -8.76 -19.52
N GLU A 35 6.61 -9.49 -20.19
CA GLU A 35 6.89 -10.85 -20.65
C GLU A 35 8.10 -10.88 -21.61
N GLY A 36 8.91 -11.93 -21.49
CA GLY A 36 10.16 -12.08 -22.24
C GLY A 36 11.39 -11.41 -21.61
N GLU A 37 11.23 -10.53 -20.63
CA GLU A 37 12.37 -9.91 -19.95
C GLU A 37 13.00 -10.83 -18.87
N PRO A 38 14.29 -10.62 -18.54
CA PRO A 38 14.91 -11.25 -17.38
C PRO A 38 14.11 -11.01 -16.10
N VAL A 39 13.93 -12.06 -15.29
CA VAL A 39 13.09 -12.03 -14.07
C VAL A 39 13.48 -10.90 -13.11
N ILE A 40 14.77 -10.58 -12.99
CA ILE A 40 15.23 -9.49 -12.13
C ILE A 40 14.72 -8.11 -12.59
N LEU A 41 14.68 -7.86 -13.90
CA LEU A 41 14.15 -6.62 -14.46
C LEU A 41 12.63 -6.57 -14.30
N ARG A 42 11.93 -7.70 -14.50
CA ARG A 42 10.48 -7.80 -14.27
C ARG A 42 10.10 -7.45 -12.83
N ARG A 43 10.87 -7.91 -11.84
CA ARG A 43 10.67 -7.57 -10.42
C ARG A 43 10.94 -6.09 -10.13
N ALA A 44 11.99 -5.52 -10.71
CA ALA A 44 12.30 -4.10 -10.56
C ALA A 44 11.18 -3.23 -11.14
N LYS A 45 10.73 -3.54 -12.37
CA LYS A 45 9.63 -2.86 -13.04
C LYS A 45 8.31 -3.02 -12.31
N ALA A 46 7.99 -4.21 -11.79
CA ALA A 46 6.80 -4.41 -10.98
C ALA A 46 6.83 -3.59 -9.68
N THR A 47 8.00 -3.43 -9.06
CA THR A 47 8.14 -2.55 -7.88
C THR A 47 7.87 -1.10 -8.25
N ALA A 48 8.48 -0.59 -9.33
CA ALA A 48 8.22 0.76 -9.82
C ALA A 48 6.74 0.98 -10.17
N TYR A 49 6.17 0.07 -10.95
CA TYR A 49 4.76 0.11 -11.36
C TYR A 49 3.82 0.16 -10.16
N ILE A 50 4.07 -0.67 -9.14
CA ILE A 50 3.27 -0.61 -7.91
C ILE A 50 3.40 0.76 -7.25
N LEU A 51 4.62 1.28 -7.05
CA LEU A 51 4.83 2.56 -6.37
C LEU A 51 4.22 3.76 -7.14
N GLU A 52 4.13 3.67 -8.46
CA GLU A 52 3.49 4.68 -9.32
C GLU A 52 1.96 4.63 -9.30
N HIS A 53 1.36 3.47 -9.00
CA HIS A 53 -0.08 3.24 -9.20
C HIS A 53 -0.85 2.92 -7.93
N VAL A 54 -0.19 2.64 -6.80
CA VAL A 54 -0.90 2.41 -5.53
C VAL A 54 -1.70 3.63 -5.12
N GLU A 55 -2.89 3.40 -4.60
CA GLU A 55 -3.71 4.43 -4.01
C GLU A 55 -3.06 4.94 -2.71
N ILE A 56 -2.89 6.26 -2.60
CA ILE A 56 -2.25 6.92 -1.47
C ILE A 56 -3.34 7.41 -0.51
N SER A 57 -3.30 6.92 0.73
CA SER A 57 -4.11 7.45 1.81
C SER A 57 -3.27 8.25 2.82
N ILE A 58 -3.78 9.43 3.15
CA ILE A 58 -3.31 10.28 4.25
C ILE A 58 -4.52 10.46 5.18
N ARG A 59 -4.37 10.07 6.44
CA ARG A 59 -5.49 10.04 7.40
C ARG A 59 -5.46 11.25 8.31
N ASP A 60 -6.61 11.57 8.88
CA ASP A 60 -6.71 12.62 9.89
C ASP A 60 -5.70 12.40 11.01
N GLU A 61 -5.13 13.50 11.52
CA GLU A 61 -4.17 13.52 12.64
C GLU A 61 -2.76 12.94 12.33
N GLU A 62 -2.54 12.38 11.13
CA GLU A 62 -1.22 11.91 10.68
C GLU A 62 -0.28 13.11 10.45
N LEU A 63 0.90 13.06 11.06
CA LEU A 63 2.03 13.95 10.73
C LEU A 63 3.10 13.24 9.91
N ILE A 64 3.15 11.91 10.02
CA ILE A 64 4.00 11.04 9.21
C ILE A 64 3.03 10.16 8.44
N ALA A 65 2.96 10.37 7.14
CA ALA A 65 2.11 9.62 6.22
C ALA A 65 2.91 8.54 5.49
N GLY A 66 2.19 7.62 4.86
CA GLY A 66 2.78 6.51 4.10
C GLY A 66 2.31 5.18 4.64
N ASN A 67 1.59 4.44 3.82
CA ASN A 67 1.05 3.13 4.14
C ASN A 67 1.30 2.16 2.98
N ARG A 68 1.29 0.86 3.27
CA ARG A 68 1.44 -0.18 2.23
C ARG A 68 0.16 -0.39 1.41
N THR A 69 -0.97 -0.01 1.98
CA THR A 69 -2.35 -0.19 1.50
C THR A 69 -3.19 0.99 2.00
N VAL A 70 -4.34 1.23 1.36
CA VAL A 70 -5.25 2.33 1.73
C VAL A 70 -5.72 2.18 3.18
N LYS A 71 -6.17 0.99 3.57
CA LYS A 71 -6.68 0.71 4.92
C LYS A 71 -5.55 0.31 5.87
N PRO A 72 -5.58 0.79 7.12
CA PRO A 72 -4.58 0.43 8.08
C PRO A 72 -4.68 -1.07 8.42
N ARG A 73 -3.54 -1.75 8.49
CA ARG A 73 -3.45 -3.17 8.87
C ARG A 73 -4.16 -4.12 7.87
N ALA A 74 -4.15 -3.74 6.59
CA ALA A 74 -4.65 -4.51 5.45
C ALA A 74 -3.53 -4.86 4.45
#